data_AF-A0A1G9QLK2-F1
#
_entry.id   AF-A0A1G9QLK2-F1
#
_cell.length_a   1.000
_cell.length_b   1.000
_cell.length_c   1.000
_cell.angle_alpha   90.00
_cell.angle_beta   90.00
_cell.angle_gamma   90.00
#
_symmetry.space_group_name_H-M   'P 1'
#
loop_
_entity.id
_entity.type
_entity.pdbx_description
1 polymer ?
#
loop_
_entity_poly.entity_id
_entity_poly.type
_entity_poly.pdbx_seq_one_letter_code
_entity_poly.pdbx_strand_id
1 'polypeptide(L)'
;MSDQPPLLVTRDGAIATLQFNRPEAMNALDLATSEALLAALQGIAADGGVRAVRLKGAGRAFVAGGDLALLRADPVQGARTPS
;
A
#
# COMPACT_ATOMS: atom_id res chain seq x y z
N MET A 1 10.62 9.10 20.49
CA MET A 1 9.99 8.08 19.65
C MET A 1 9.88 8.70 18.27
N SER A 2 10.67 8.21 17.31
CA SER A 2 10.82 8.82 16.00
C SER A 2 9.46 8.95 15.31
N ASP A 3 9.06 10.17 14.99
CA ASP A 3 7.82 10.49 14.26
C ASP A 3 8.02 10.14 12.77
N GLN A 4 8.19 8.85 12.48
CA GLN A 4 8.28 8.37 11.11
C GLN A 4 6.90 7.99 10.59
N PRO A 5 6.57 8.34 9.34
CA PRO A 5 5.29 7.98 8.75
C PRO A 5 5.17 6.45 8.65
N PRO A 6 3.95 5.89 8.85
CA PRO A 6 3.71 4.45 8.79
C PRO A 6 3.84 3.88 7.37
N LEU A 7 3.81 4.75 6.35
CA LEU A 7 3.97 4.42 4.94
C LEU A 7 4.91 5.42 4.27
N LEU A 8 5.90 4.91 3.54
CA LEU A 8 6.79 5.71 2.69
C LEU A 8 6.38 5.54 1.23
N VAL A 9 6.40 6.65 0.48
CA VAL A 9 6.06 6.67 -0.95
C VAL A 9 7.27 7.15 -1.73
N THR A 10 7.69 6.38 -2.73
CA THR A 10 8.75 6.78 -3.67
C THR A 10 8.33 6.54 -5.10
N ARG A 11 8.96 7.24 -6.04
CA ARG A 11 8.69 7.14 -7.48
C ARG A 11 9.97 6.91 -8.25
N ASP A 12 9.95 5.91 -9.13
CA ASP A 12 11.00 5.64 -10.11
C ASP A 12 10.37 5.45 -11.51
N GLY A 13 10.61 6.42 -12.39
CA GLY A 13 10.01 6.46 -13.72
C GLY A 13 8.48 6.35 -13.67
N ALA A 14 7.93 5.24 -14.14
CA ALA A 14 6.49 4.96 -14.15
C ALA A 14 6.00 4.10 -12.96
N ILE A 15 6.88 3.75 -12.02
CA ILE A 15 6.58 2.83 -10.92
C ILE A 15 6.54 3.59 -9.60
N ALA A 16 5.37 3.61 -8.96
CA ALA A 16 5.22 4.09 -7.59
C ALA A 16 5.52 2.93 -6.61
N THR A 17 6.34 3.17 -5.58
CA THR A 17 6.60 2.21 -4.51
C THR A 17 5.99 2.71 -3.21
N LEU A 18 5.16 1.87 -2.59
CA LEU A 18 4.60 2.07 -1.26
C LEU A 18 5.27 1.09 -0.31
N GLN A 19 5.97 1.61 0.70
CA GLN A 19 6.67 0.82 1.71
C GLN A 19 6.02 1.01 3.08
N PHE A 20 5.46 -0.06 3.66
CA PHE A 20 5.07 -0.05 5.07
C PHE A 20 6.31 0.08 5.95
N ASN A 21 6.28 0.98 6.94
CA ASN A 21 7.46 1.41 7.68
C ASN A 21 7.30 1.23 9.20
N ARG A 22 6.74 0.09 9.61
CA ARG A 22 6.54 -0.30 11.02
C ARG A 22 7.07 -1.70 11.29
N PRO A 23 8.36 -1.96 11.06
CA PRO A 23 8.94 -3.29 11.17
C PRO A 23 8.78 -3.90 12.57
N GLU A 24 8.78 -3.08 13.63
CA GLU A 24 8.56 -3.48 15.02
C GLU A 24 7.14 -4.02 15.28
N ALA A 25 6.15 -3.55 14.53
CA ALA A 25 4.78 -4.04 14.56
C ALA A 25 4.49 -5.01 13.40
N MET A 26 5.54 -5.56 12.77
CA MET A 26 5.45 -6.42 11.59
C MET A 26 4.59 -5.81 10.47
N ASN A 27 4.63 -4.48 10.35
CA ASN A 27 3.85 -3.68 9.40
C ASN A 27 2.33 -3.90 9.51
N ALA A 28 1.78 -4.07 10.71
CA ALA A 28 0.33 -4.22 10.93
C ALA A 28 -0.49 -3.04 10.35
N LEU A 29 -1.63 -3.36 9.73
CA LEU A 29 -2.59 -2.37 9.22
C LEU A 29 -3.52 -1.93 10.35
N ASP A 30 -3.14 -0.89 11.09
CA ASP A 30 -4.06 -0.15 11.94
C ASP A 30 -4.66 1.04 11.18
N LEU A 31 -5.43 1.87 11.89
CA LEU A 31 -6.10 3.03 11.31
C LEU A 31 -5.12 3.98 10.63
N ALA A 32 -4.02 4.36 11.29
CA ALA A 32 -3.05 5.30 10.75
C ALA A 32 -2.33 4.76 9.50
N THR A 33 -1.95 3.48 9.50
CA THR A 33 -1.36 2.84 8.30
C THR A 33 -2.38 2.78 7.16
N SER A 34 -3.66 2.50 7.47
CA SER A 34 -4.74 2.40 6.48
C SER A 34 -5.08 3.75 5.85
N GLU A 35 -5.14 4.81 6.64
CA GLU A 35 -5.35 6.19 6.17
C GLU A 35 -4.20 6.65 5.27
N ALA A 36 -2.96 6.40 5.68
CA ALA A 36 -1.78 6.72 4.88
C ALA A 36 -1.77 5.97 3.54
N LEU A 37 -2.17 4.68 3.54
CA LEU A 37 -2.29 3.87 2.34
C LEU A 37 -3.38 4.41 1.40
N LEU A 38 -4.56 4.73 1.93
CA LEU A 38 -5.65 5.30 1.15
C LEU A 38 -5.24 6.61 0.47
N ALA A 39 -4.63 7.54 1.23
CA ALA A 39 -4.17 8.82 0.71
C ALA A 39 -3.11 8.64 -0.41
N ALA A 40 -2.17 7.72 -0.21
CA ALA A 40 -1.14 7.43 -1.22
C ALA A 40 -1.74 6.82 -2.50
N LEU A 41 -2.70 5.89 -2.37
CA LEU A 41 -3.39 5.29 -3.50
C LEU A 41 -4.24 6.30 -4.27
N GLN A 42 -4.93 7.22 -3.58
CA GLN A 42 -5.66 8.32 -4.21
C GLN A 42 -4.74 9.23 -5.02
N GLY A 43 -3.58 9.59 -4.46
CA GLY A 43 -2.57 10.38 -5.17
C GLY A 43 -2.03 9.67 -6.42
N ILE A 44 -1.77 8.36 -6.30
CA ILE A 44 -1.32 7.53 -7.43
C ILE A 44 -2.41 7.40 -8.51
N ALA A 45 -3.67 7.21 -8.13
CA ALA A 45 -4.77 7.08 -9.08
C ALA A 45 -5.00 8.35 -9.91
N ALA A 46 -4.66 9.51 -9.34
CA ALA A 46 -4.71 10.79 -10.04
C ALA A 46 -3.48 11.05 -10.94
N ASP A 47 -2.41 10.27 -10.81
CA ASP A 47 -1.16 10.45 -11.56
C ASP A 47 -1.12 9.55 -12.80
N GLY A 48 -1.43 10.15 -13.96
CA GLY A 48 -1.39 9.46 -15.26
C GLY A 48 -0.02 8.97 -15.72
N GLY A 49 1.06 9.39 -15.04
CA GLY A 49 2.41 8.88 -15.27
C GLY A 49 2.69 7.56 -14.54
N VAL A 50 1.87 7.17 -13.56
CA VAL A 50 2.03 5.88 -12.87
C VAL A 50 1.45 4.78 -13.75
N ARG A 51 2.26 3.76 -14.01
CA ARG A 51 1.87 2.58 -14.77
C ARG A 51 1.88 1.30 -13.95
N ALA A 52 2.57 1.32 -12.80
CA ALA A 52 2.61 0.20 -11.86
C ALA A 52 2.80 0.68 -10.43
N VAL A 53 2.25 -0.09 -9.48
CA VAL A 53 2.43 0.12 -8.04
C VAL A 53 3.13 -1.08 -7.44
N ARG A 54 4.25 -0.85 -6.77
CA ARG A 54 4.98 -1.85 -5.98
C ARG A 54 4.67 -1.66 -4.50
N LEU A 55 4.07 -2.65 -3.88
CA LEU A 55 3.91 -2.71 -2.43
C LEU A 55 5.11 -3.47 -1.82
N LYS A 56 5.64 -2.99 -0.70
CA LYS A 56 6.65 -3.73 0.10
C LYS A 56 6.52 -3.39 1.58
N GLY A 57 7.07 -4.24 2.45
CA GLY A 57 7.24 -3.94 3.87
C GLY A 57 8.70 -3.63 4.20
N ALA A 58 8.93 -2.79 5.21
CA ALA A 58 10.24 -2.62 5.82
C ALA A 58 10.59 -3.85 6.68
N GLY A 59 11.86 -4.22 6.70
CA GLY A 59 12.35 -5.35 7.48
C GLY A 59 11.97 -6.71 6.88
N ARG A 60 11.65 -7.67 7.76
CA ARG A 60 11.49 -9.10 7.40
C ARG A 60 10.09 -9.50 6.91
N ALA A 61 9.10 -8.63 7.05
CA ALA A 61 7.70 -8.95 6.76
C ALA A 61 7.11 -7.94 5.78
N PHE A 62 6.22 -8.41 4.90
CA PHE A 62 5.41 -7.52 4.05
C PHE A 62 4.42 -6.75 4.91
N VAL A 63 3.42 -7.46 5.44
CA VAL A 63 2.42 -7.04 6.43
C VAL A 63 2.05 -8.31 7.19
N ALA A 64 2.04 -8.30 8.51
CA ALA A 64 1.61 -9.46 9.33
C ALA A 64 0.09 -9.76 9.24
N GLY A 65 -0.65 -9.01 8.44
CA GLY A 65 -2.10 -8.95 8.43
C GLY A 65 -2.64 -7.77 9.26
N GLY A 66 -3.79 -7.26 8.85
CA GLY A 66 -4.61 -6.30 9.58
C GLY A 66 -6.02 -6.35 8.98
N ASP A 67 -7.00 -5.90 9.77
CA ASP A 67 -8.40 -6.34 9.74
C ASP A 67 -8.94 -6.72 8.34
N LEU A 68 -9.08 -8.03 8.12
CA LEU A 68 -9.69 -8.64 6.93
C LEU A 68 -11.13 -8.17 6.69
N ALA A 69 -11.76 -7.48 7.65
CA ALA A 69 -13.07 -6.88 7.51
C ALA A 69 -13.11 -5.77 6.44
N LEU A 70 -12.02 -5.04 6.19
CA LEU A 70 -11.95 -3.96 5.18
C LEU A 70 -11.65 -4.45 3.76
N LEU A 71 -11.02 -5.63 3.62
CA LEU A 71 -10.74 -6.27 2.33
C LEU A 71 -11.95 -7.01 1.72
N ARG A 72 -13.13 -6.93 2.32
CA ARG A 72 -14.37 -7.52 1.80
C ARG A 72 -14.99 -6.80 0.59
N ALA A 73 -14.29 -5.83 0.00
CA ALA A 73 -14.64 -5.29 -1.32
C ALA A 73 -14.06 -6.21 -2.42
N ASP A 74 -14.80 -7.29 -2.69
CA ASP A 74 -14.81 -8.09 -3.93
C ASP A 74 -13.47 -8.71 -4.43
N PRO A 75 -13.19 -10.02 -4.18
CA PRO A 75 -11.90 -10.63 -4.50
C PRO A 75 -11.58 -10.88 -5.99
N VAL A 76 -12.48 -10.74 -6.97
CA VAL A 76 -12.14 -11.11 -8.38
C VAL A 76 -12.87 -10.27 -9.45
N GLN A 77 -12.22 -9.21 -9.94
CA GLN A 77 -12.45 -8.64 -11.28
C GLN A 77 -11.11 -8.24 -11.96
N GLY A 78 -10.04 -9.02 -11.79
CA GLY A 78 -8.72 -8.72 -12.37
C GLY A 78 -8.38 -9.40 -13.70
N ALA A 79 -9.23 -10.26 -14.25
CA ALA A 79 -8.90 -11.05 -15.45
C ALA A 79 -10.10 -11.34 -16.36
N ARG A 80 -10.82 -10.31 -16.79
CA ARG A 80 -11.68 -10.44 -17.98
C ARG A 80 -11.22 -9.46 -19.04
N THR A 81 -10.44 -9.96 -19.99
CA THR A 81 -10.32 -9.38 -21.33
C THR A 81 -11.55 -9.85 -22.11
N PRO A 82 -12.50 -9.00 -22.53
CA PRO A 82 -13.44 -9.37 -23.57
C PRO A 82 -12.71 -9.27 -24.91
N SER A 83 -12.83 -10.33 -25.70
CA SER A 83 -12.50 -10.38 -27.13
C SER A 83 -13.39 -9.47 -27.95
#